data_AF-A0A6V7LQE8-F1
#
_entry.id   AF-A0A6V7LQE8-F1
#
_cell.length_a   1.000
_cell.length_b   1.000
_cell.length_c   1.000
_cell.angle_alpha   90.00
_cell.angle_beta   90.00
_cell.angle_gamma   90.00
#
_symmetry.space_group_name_H-M   'P 1'
#
loop_
_entity.id
_entity.type
_entity.pdbx_description
1 polymer ?
#
loop_
_entity_poly.entity_id
_entity_poly.type
_entity_poly.pdbx_seq_one_letter_code
_entity_poly.pdbx_strand_id
1 'polypeptide(L)'
;DVEHSHVRFLGNLVLNLWDCGGQEAFMENYFASQRDNIFRNVEVLIYVFDVESRELDKDMHYYQSCLEAILQNSPEAKIFCLVHKMDLVQEDQRDIIFREREEDLKRLSLPLECTCFRTSIWDETLY
;
A
#
# COMPACT_ATOMS: atom_id res chain seq x y z
N ASP A 1 7.68 -9.79 -10.41
CA ASP A 1 9.13 -9.54 -10.28
C ASP A 1 9.25 -8.52 -9.16
N VAL A 2 10.18 -8.72 -8.21
CA VAL A 2 10.33 -7.82 -7.06
C VAL A 2 11.63 -7.05 -7.25
N GLU A 3 11.54 -5.73 -7.39
CA GLU A 3 12.72 -4.88 -7.49
C GLU A 3 13.18 -4.48 -6.09
N HIS A 4 14.46 -4.68 -5.80
CA HIS A 4 15.05 -4.34 -4.51
C HIS A 4 15.91 -3.08 -4.63
N SER A 5 15.61 -2.10 -3.79
CA SER A 5 16.37 -0.85 -3.70
C SER A 5 16.90 -0.62 -2.29
N HIS A 6 18.15 -0.19 -2.18
CA HIS A 6 18.80 0.14 -0.91
C HIS A 6 19.10 1.64 -0.85
N VAL A 7 18.39 2.37 0.01
CA VAL A 7 18.56 3.82 0.14
C VAL A 7 19.12 4.14 1.53
N ARG A 8 20.26 4.84 1.58
CA ARG A 8 20.79 5.35 2.85
C ARG A 8 20.09 6.66 3.19
N PHE A 9 19.44 6.70 4.34
CA PHE A 9 18.74 7.86 4.88
C PHE A 9 19.39 8.29 6.19
N LEU A 10 19.58 9.60 6.40
CA LEU A 10 20.17 10.17 7.61
C LEU A 10 21.51 9.53 8.07
N GLY A 11 22.29 8.99 7.13
CA GLY A 11 23.64 8.48 7.33
C GLY A 11 23.75 7.06 7.90
N ASN A 12 22.91 6.69 8.86
CA ASN A 12 22.96 5.38 9.53
C ASN A 12 21.69 4.51 9.34
N LEU A 13 20.62 5.03 8.75
CA LEU A 13 19.44 4.25 8.40
C LEU A 13 19.56 3.75 6.96
N VAL A 14 19.33 2.46 6.76
CA VAL A 14 19.22 1.85 5.43
C VAL A 14 17.78 1.44 5.23
N LEU A 15 17.13 2.03 4.24
CA LEU A 15 15.80 1.66 3.80
C LEU A 15 15.94 0.59 2.71
N ASN A 16 15.38 -0.58 2.96
CA ASN A 16 15.29 -1.67 2.00
C ASN A 16 13.89 -1.62 1.39
N LEU A 17 13.79 -1.07 0.19
CA LEU A 17 12.53 -0.92 -0.52
C LEU A 17 12.32 -2.13 -1.42
N TRP A 18 11.14 -2.73 -1.31
CA TRP A 18 10.70 -3.87 -2.12
C TRP A 18 9.55 -3.39 -2.99
N ASP A 19 9.83 -3.14 -4.27
CA ASP A 19 8.81 -2.78 -5.25
C ASP A 19 8.21 -4.06 -5.82
N CYS A 20 7.00 -4.36 -5.37
CA CYS A 20 6.26 -5.56 -5.73
C CYS A 20 5.33 -5.24 -6.90
N GLY A 21 5.68 -5.67 -8.12
CA GLY A 21 4.83 -5.45 -9.29
C GLY A 21 3.41 -5.99 -9.11
N GLY A 22 2.39 -5.16 -9.36
CA GLY A 22 0.97 -5.44 -9.05
C GLY A 22 0.21 -6.29 -10.08
N GLN A 23 0.87 -6.97 -11.02
CA GLN A 23 0.15 -7.87 -11.93
C GLN A 23 -0.35 -9.10 -11.19
N GLU A 24 -1.54 -9.59 -11.53
CA GLU A 24 -2.22 -10.71 -10.85
C GLU A 24 -1.33 -11.96 -10.70
N ALA A 25 -0.63 -12.36 -11.76
CA ALA A 25 0.29 -13.49 -11.70
C ALA A 25 1.45 -13.31 -10.70
N PHE A 26 1.88 -12.07 -10.44
CA PHE A 26 2.89 -11.79 -9.42
C PHE A 26 2.29 -11.79 -8.03
N MET A 27 1.10 -11.21 -7.86
CA MET A 27 0.38 -11.20 -6.58
C MET A 27 0.13 -12.62 -6.06
N GLU A 28 -0.32 -13.54 -6.92
CA GLU A 28 -0.51 -14.94 -6.54
C GLU A 28 0.80 -15.60 -6.07
N ASN A 29 1.92 -15.31 -6.73
CA ASN A 29 3.23 -15.81 -6.33
C ASN A 29 3.67 -15.26 -4.97
N TYR A 30 3.37 -13.99 -4.67
CA TYR A 30 3.67 -13.36 -3.39
C TYR A 30 2.92 -14.03 -2.24
N PHE A 31 1.66 -14.41 -2.43
CA PHE A 31 0.87 -15.08 -1.39
C PHE A 31 1.11 -16.59 -1.29
N ALA A 32 1.63 -17.21 -2.35
CA ALA A 32 1.90 -18.64 -2.40
C ALA A 32 3.37 -18.97 -2.06
N SER A 33 4.27 -18.81 -3.04
CA SER A 33 5.63 -19.33 -2.97
C SER A 33 6.61 -18.39 -2.27
N GLN A 34 6.34 -17.07 -2.27
CA GLN A 34 7.22 -16.06 -1.70
C GLN A 34 6.70 -15.42 -0.41
N ARG A 35 5.61 -15.95 0.17
CA ARG A 35 4.91 -15.35 1.31
C ARG A 35 5.85 -15.06 2.48
N ASP A 36 6.63 -16.04 2.90
CA ASP A 36 7.55 -15.88 4.03
C ASP A 36 8.70 -14.92 3.72
N ASN A 37 9.11 -14.79 2.45
CA ASN A 37 10.19 -13.91 2.06
C ASN A 37 9.73 -12.45 2.01
N ILE A 38 8.49 -12.20 1.58
CA ILE A 38 7.94 -10.85 1.39
C ILE A 38 7.39 -10.29 2.70
N PHE A 39 6.67 -11.10 3.49
CA PHE A 39 5.90 -10.58 4.63
C PHE A 39 6.62 -10.70 5.98
N ARG A 40 7.84 -11.23 6.03
CA ARG A 40 8.62 -11.38 7.26
C ARG A 40 9.59 -10.22 7.47
N ASN A 41 9.71 -9.78 8.73
CA ASN A 41 10.55 -8.65 9.13
C ASN A 41 10.21 -7.35 8.37
N VAL A 42 8.91 -7.15 8.10
CA VAL A 42 8.41 -5.93 7.46
C VAL A 42 8.19 -4.89 8.55
N GLU A 43 8.84 -3.73 8.41
CA GLU A 43 8.64 -2.58 9.29
C GLU A 43 7.49 -1.70 8.83
N VAL A 44 7.32 -1.59 7.50
CA VAL A 44 6.36 -0.69 6.87
C VAL A 44 5.78 -1.37 5.63
N LEU A 45 4.45 -1.38 5.52
CA LEU A 45 3.73 -1.68 4.28
C LEU A 45 3.19 -0.37 3.69
N ILE A 46 3.55 -0.06 2.45
CA ILE A 46 2.94 1.02 1.68
C ILE A 46 2.12 0.36 0.58
N TYR A 47 0.80 0.53 0.62
CA TYR A 47 -0.10 0.02 -0.42
C TYR A 47 -0.68 1.17 -1.23
N VAL A 48 -0.62 1.07 -2.55
CA VAL A 48 -1.05 2.12 -3.47
C VAL A 48 -2.36 1.71 -4.14
N PHE A 49 -3.38 2.53 -3.97
CA PHE A 49 -4.69 2.39 -4.63
C PHE A 49 -4.80 3.39 -5.77
N ASP A 50 -5.15 2.92 -6.95
CA ASP A 50 -5.46 3.80 -8.09
C ASP A 50 -6.90 4.32 -7.97
N VAL A 51 -7.08 5.64 -7.92
CA VAL A 51 -8.42 6.25 -7.81
C VAL A 51 -9.31 5.96 -9.02
N GLU A 52 -8.74 5.67 -10.19
CA GLU A 52 -9.48 5.30 -11.39
C GLU A 52 -9.77 3.80 -11.50
N SER A 53 -9.33 2.99 -10.52
CA SER A 53 -9.54 1.55 -10.57
C SER A 53 -11.02 1.21 -10.72
N ARG A 54 -11.31 0.37 -11.72
CA ARG A 54 -12.66 -0.16 -12.00
C ARG A 54 -12.91 -1.48 -11.29
N GLU A 55 -11.87 -2.11 -10.74
CA GLU A 55 -11.91 -3.43 -10.10
C GLU A 55 -11.71 -3.31 -8.58
N LEU A 56 -12.44 -2.38 -7.95
CA LEU A 56 -12.27 -2.04 -6.53
C LEU A 56 -12.38 -3.25 -5.60
N ASP A 57 -13.32 -4.16 -5.86
CA ASP A 57 -13.49 -5.37 -5.05
C ASP A 57 -12.25 -6.28 -5.11
N LYS A 58 -11.59 -6.34 -6.28
CA LYS A 58 -10.38 -7.13 -6.48
C LYS A 58 -9.20 -6.49 -5.75
N ASP A 59 -9.05 -5.17 -5.86
CA ASP A 59 -8.02 -4.42 -5.15
C ASP A 59 -8.15 -4.58 -3.64
N MET A 60 -9.37 -4.53 -3.12
CA MET A 60 -9.66 -4.75 -1.71
C MET A 60 -9.34 -6.18 -1.27
N HIS A 61 -9.62 -7.18 -2.10
CA HIS A 61 -9.29 -8.56 -1.78
C HIS A 61 -7.78 -8.80 -1.69
N TYR A 62 -7.00 -8.22 -2.61
CA TYR A 62 -5.55 -8.28 -2.55
C TYR A 62 -4.99 -7.53 -1.34
N TYR A 63 -5.54 -6.34 -1.05
CA TYR A 63 -5.15 -5.57 0.11
C TYR A 63 -5.37 -6.36 1.42
N GLN A 64 -6.54 -6.97 1.59
CA GLN A 64 -6.83 -7.83 2.73
C GLN A 64 -5.87 -9.02 2.82
N SER A 65 -5.56 -9.66 1.69
CA SER A 65 -4.60 -10.76 1.64
C SER A 65 -3.19 -10.33 2.10
N CYS A 66 -2.76 -9.12 1.73
CA CYS A 66 -1.52 -8.51 2.25
C CYS A 66 -1.60 -8.28 3.76
N LEU A 67 -2.70 -7.71 4.25
CA LEU A 67 -2.87 -7.45 5.69
C LEU A 67 -2.87 -8.73 6.52
N GLU A 68 -3.53 -9.80 6.05
CA GLU A 68 -3.52 -11.10 6.73
C GLU A 68 -2.11 -11.68 6.79
N ALA A 69 -1.35 -11.60 5.69
CA ALA A 69 0.03 -12.05 5.64
C ALA A 69 0.94 -11.23 6.57
N ILE A 70 0.76 -9.90 6.62
CA ILE A 70 1.47 -9.01 7.55
C ILE A 70 1.10 -9.32 9.00
N LEU A 71 -0.19 -9.47 9.33
CA LEU A 71 -0.63 -9.74 10.69
C LEU A 71 -0.04 -11.05 11.24
N GLN A 72 0.16 -12.05 10.38
CA GLN A 72 0.76 -13.33 10.76
C GLN A 72 2.28 -13.28 10.92
N ASN A 73 2.98 -12.46 10.11
CA ASN A 73 4.44 -12.53 9.99
C ASN A 73 5.18 -11.32 10.57
N SER A 74 4.53 -10.15 10.59
CA SER A 74 5.06 -8.85 11.01
C SER A 74 3.95 -7.98 11.63
N PRO A 75 3.34 -8.37 12.76
CA PRO A 75 2.18 -7.69 13.34
C PRO A 75 2.45 -6.26 13.82
N GLU A 76 3.72 -5.89 14.02
CA GLU A 76 4.14 -4.54 14.42
C GLU A 76 4.39 -3.61 13.21
N ALA A 77 4.20 -4.09 11.98
CA ALA A 77 4.39 -3.30 10.78
C ALA A 77 3.41 -2.13 10.71
N LYS A 78 3.91 -0.96 10.31
CA LYS A 78 3.07 0.23 10.07
C LYS A 78 2.44 0.17 8.69
N ILE A 79 1.15 0.44 8.61
CA ILE A 79 0.41 0.39 7.33
C ILE A 79 0.15 1.81 6.84
N PHE A 80 0.59 2.09 5.61
CA PHE A 80 0.29 3.32 4.89
C PHE A 80 -0.44 3.01 3.60
N CYS A 81 -1.58 3.65 3.38
CA CYS A 81 -2.34 3.53 2.14
C CYS A 81 -2.27 4.84 1.36
N LEU A 82 -1.84 4.78 0.11
CA LEU A 82 -1.80 5.92 -0.78
C LEU A 82 -2.98 5.82 -1.75
N VAL A 83 -3.96 6.72 -1.63
CA VAL A 83 -4.97 6.94 -2.67
C VAL A 83 -4.31 7.80 -3.74
N HIS A 84 -3.92 7.17 -4.83
CA HIS A 84 -3.02 7.72 -5.83
C HIS A 84 -3.75 8.17 -7.10
N LYS A 85 -3.06 8.97 -7.93
CA LYS A 85 -3.59 9.63 -9.13
C LYS A 85 -4.76 10.59 -8.86
N MET A 86 -4.76 11.22 -7.68
CA MET A 86 -5.82 12.13 -7.26
C MET A 86 -5.94 13.40 -8.14
N ASP A 87 -4.94 13.67 -8.97
CA ASP A 87 -4.99 14.71 -10.01
C ASP A 87 -6.11 14.48 -11.04
N LEU A 88 -6.50 13.21 -11.28
CA LEU A 88 -7.54 12.83 -12.24
C LEU A 88 -8.96 13.09 -11.70
N VAL A 89 -9.09 13.33 -10.40
CA VAL A 89 -10.34 13.71 -9.75
C VAL A 89 -10.48 15.23 -9.75
N GLN A 90 -11.71 15.72 -9.98
CA GLN A 90 -12.02 17.15 -9.91
C GLN A 90 -11.74 17.69 -8.50
N GLU A 91 -11.13 18.87 -8.41
CA GLU A 91 -10.59 19.44 -7.17
C GLU A 91 -11.64 19.51 -6.04
N ASP A 92 -12.88 19.86 -6.37
CA ASP A 92 -14.02 19.94 -5.47
C ASP A 92 -14.49 18.57 -4.94
N GLN A 93 -14.17 17.48 -5.65
CA GLN A 93 -14.53 16.11 -5.27
C GLN A 93 -13.42 15.36 -4.55
N ARG A 94 -12.15 15.83 -4.64
CA ARG A 94 -10.98 15.14 -4.08
C ARG A 94 -11.11 14.84 -2.60
N ASP A 95 -11.55 15.82 -1.80
CA ASP A 95 -11.70 15.65 -0.35
C ASP A 95 -12.79 14.64 0.02
N ILE A 96 -13.89 14.63 -0.72
CA ILE A 96 -15.03 13.75 -0.46
C ILE A 96 -14.63 12.31 -0.76
N ILE A 97 -14.10 12.07 -1.97
CA ILE A 97 -13.66 10.74 -2.40
C ILE A 97 -12.55 10.22 -1.48
N PHE A 98 -11.59 11.05 -1.10
CA PHE A 98 -10.52 10.63 -0.20
C PHE A 98 -11.05 10.19 1.17
N ARG A 99 -11.96 10.95 1.78
CA ARG A 99 -12.53 10.60 3.09
C ARG A 99 -13.31 9.29 3.06
N GLU A 100 -14.13 9.09 2.02
CA GLU A 100 -14.88 7.84 1.85
C GLU A 100 -13.92 6.63 1.76
N ARG A 101 -12.85 6.76 0.95
CA ARG A 101 -11.83 5.71 0.84
C ARG A 101 -11.06 5.50 2.12
N GLU A 102 -10.69 6.58 2.81
CA GLU A 102 -9.96 6.52 4.07
C GLU A 102 -10.74 5.77 5.15
N GLU A 103 -12.04 6.04 5.29
CA GLU A 103 -12.90 5.35 6.25
C GLU A 103 -13.00 3.84 5.95
N ASP A 104 -13.16 3.48 4.68
CA ASP A 104 -13.20 2.08 4.25
C ASP A 104 -11.88 1.36 4.51
N LEU A 105 -10.76 1.97 4.11
CA LEU A 105 -9.44 1.39 4.29
C LEU A 105 -9.10 1.22 5.77
N LYS A 106 -9.39 2.23 6.61
CA LYS A 106 -9.19 2.13 8.06
C LYS A 106 -10.01 1.00 8.67
N ARG A 107 -11.27 0.86 8.28
CA ARG A 107 -12.14 -0.23 8.75
C ARG A 107 -11.62 -1.61 8.34
N LEU A 108 -11.17 -1.77 7.10
CA LEU A 108 -10.64 -3.03 6.58
C LEU A 108 -9.26 -3.39 7.15
N SER A 109 -8.51 -2.39 7.62
CA SER A 109 -7.17 -2.59 8.18
C SER A 109 -7.18 -3.11 9.60
N LEU A 110 -8.31 -3.04 10.31
CA LEU A 110 -8.40 -3.49 11.70
C LEU A 110 -7.97 -4.97 11.82
N PRO A 111 -7.14 -5.32 12.82
CA PRO A 111 -6.71 -4.51 13.97
C PRO A 111 -5.45 -3.65 13.75
N LEU A 112 -4.86 -3.65 12.55
CA LEU A 112 -3.66 -2.88 12.23
C LEU A 112 -3.97 -1.38 12.10
N GLU A 113 -3.06 -0.53 12.57
CA GLU A 113 -3.18 0.92 12.41
C GLU A 113 -2.81 1.32 10.98
N CYS A 114 -3.76 1.91 10.27
CA CYS A 114 -3.61 2.37 8.89
C CYS A 114 -3.71 3.89 8.79
N THR A 115 -2.70 4.51 8.18
CA THR A 115 -2.70 5.93 7.83
C THR A 115 -2.86 6.08 6.33
N CYS A 116 -3.84 6.88 5.90
CA CYS A 116 -4.11 7.11 4.48
C CYS A 116 -3.58 8.48 4.04
N PHE A 117 -3.08 8.56 2.80
CA PHE A 117 -2.69 9.81 2.16
C PHE A 117 -3.26 9.87 0.75
N ARG A 118 -3.69 11.06 0.35
CA ARG A 118 -3.95 11.36 -1.06
C ARG A 118 -2.63 11.74 -1.73
N THR A 119 -2.35 11.17 -2.89
CA THR A 119 -1.09 11.43 -3.59
C THR A 119 -1.30 11.62 -5.09
N SER A 120 -0.45 12.46 -5.68
CA SER A 120 -0.25 12.58 -7.11
C SER A 120 1.23 12.80 -7.40
N ILE A 121 1.70 12.32 -8.55
CA ILE A 121 3.06 12.62 -9.04
C ILE A 121 3.17 14.03 -9.65
N TRP A 122 2.04 14.71 -9.85
CA TRP A 122 1.96 16.01 -10.51
C TRP A 122 1.92 17.20 -9.54
N ASP A 123 1.89 16.94 -8.23
CA ASP A 123 1.87 17.95 -7.19
C ASP A 123 2.75 17.55 -5.99
N GLU A 124 2.81 18.41 -4.98
CA GLU A 124 3.62 18.23 -3.78
C GLU A 124 3.11 17.14 -2.82
N THR A 125 1.93 16.54 -3.05
CA THR A 125 1.30 15.63 -2.08
C THR A 125 2.03 14.31 -1.86
N LEU A 126 3.01 13.99 -2.72
CA LEU A 126 3.87 12.82 -2.56
C LEU A 126 5.01 13.02 -1.53
N TYR A 127 5.32 14.27 -1.15
CA TYR A 127 6.42 14.64 -0.25
C TYR A 127 5.94 15.02 1.15
#